data_AF-A0A9X9PA62-F1
#
_entry.id   AF-A0A9X9PA62-F1
#
_cell.length_a   1.000
_cell.length_b   1.000
_cell.length_c   1.000
_cell.angle_alpha   90.00
_cell.angle_beta   90.00
_cell.angle_gamma   90.00
#
_symmetry.space_group_name_H-M   'P 1'
#
loop_
_entity.id
_entity.type
_entity.pdbx_description
1 polymer ?
#
loop_
_entity_poly.entity_id
_entity_poly.type
_entity_poly.pdbx_seq_one_letter_code
_entity_poly.pdbx_strand_id
1 'polypeptide(L)'
;MGKAHNPPQTGQREAFSREETGESAVEGVAAAELRQIIERIERLEEEKSAISADIKDVIGEAKGRGYDTKAIRTIIRLRKKDANERIEEEIILQTYMAALGME
;
A
#
# COMPACT_ATOMS: atom_id res chain seq x y z
N MET A 1 -82.07 -29.92 6.77
CA MET A 1 -81.55 -28.54 6.89
C MET A 1 -80.04 -28.66 6.99
N GLY A 2 -79.15 -28.09 6.18
CA GLY A 2 -79.18 -27.00 5.22
C GLY A 2 -77.77 -26.35 5.28
N LYS A 3 -77.03 -26.46 4.16
CA LYS A 3 -75.80 -25.76 3.66
C LYS A 3 -75.28 -24.57 4.50
N ALA A 4 -73.98 -24.27 4.63
CA ALA A 4 -72.89 -24.09 3.65
C ALA A 4 -71.56 -23.93 4.46
N HIS A 5 -70.40 -24.46 4.06
CA HIS A 5 -69.47 -24.07 2.99
C HIS A 5 -68.71 -22.72 3.18
N ASN A 6 -67.45 -22.88 3.64
CA ASN A 6 -66.20 -22.17 3.37
C ASN A 6 -65.89 -20.74 3.92
N PRO A 7 -64.61 -20.48 4.31
CA PRO A 7 -64.07 -19.26 4.95
C PRO A 7 -63.63 -18.23 3.89
N PRO A 8 -63.25 -16.96 4.23
CA PRO A 8 -61.86 -16.56 4.58
C PRO A 8 -61.86 -15.34 5.56
N GLN A 9 -60.79 -14.67 6.03
CA GLN A 9 -59.60 -14.07 5.39
C GLN A 9 -58.54 -13.88 6.49
N THR A 10 -57.29 -14.36 6.38
CA THR A 10 -56.14 -13.72 5.72
C THR A 10 -56.06 -12.19 5.88
N GLY A 11 -54.98 -11.71 6.50
CA GLY A 11 -54.58 -10.31 6.59
C GLY A 11 -54.70 -9.79 8.03
N GLN A 12 -53.66 -9.38 8.74
CA GLN A 12 -52.43 -8.74 8.30
C GLN A 12 -51.24 -9.33 9.06
N ARG A 13 -50.26 -9.82 8.29
CA ARG A 13 -48.88 -9.63 8.69
C ARG A 13 -48.67 -8.12 8.67
N GLU A 14 -48.76 -7.45 9.82
CA GLU A 14 -47.96 -6.25 10.00
C GLU A 14 -46.53 -6.74 10.15
N ALA A 15 -45.93 -7.06 9.00
CA ALA A 15 -44.52 -6.85 8.84
C ALA A 15 -44.32 -5.40 9.24
N PHE A 16 -43.85 -5.17 10.47
CA PHE A 16 -43.07 -3.99 10.75
C PHE A 16 -41.93 -4.06 9.76
N SER A 17 -42.15 -3.38 8.64
CA SER A 17 -41.16 -3.06 7.64
C SER A 17 -40.00 -2.49 8.44
N ARG A 18 -39.00 -3.34 8.67
CA ARG A 18 -37.72 -2.86 9.14
C ARG A 18 -37.33 -1.80 8.13
N GLU A 19 -37.16 -0.57 8.58
CA GLU A 19 -36.48 0.45 7.81
C GLU A 19 -35.07 -0.08 7.53
N GLU A 20 -34.96 -0.88 6.48
CA GLU A 20 -33.76 -1.62 6.08
C GLU A 20 -33.17 -1.00 4.80
N THR A 21 -33.36 0.31 4.63
CA THR A 21 -33.09 1.00 3.36
C THR A 21 -32.04 2.11 3.47
N GLY A 22 -31.43 2.31 4.64
CA GLY A 22 -30.34 3.27 4.84
C GLY A 22 -28.99 2.62 5.11
N GLU A 23 -28.94 1.67 6.05
CA GLU A 23 -27.69 1.11 6.57
C GLU A 23 -27.00 0.16 5.57
N SER A 24 -27.76 -0.68 4.87
CA SER A 24 -27.25 -1.58 3.83
C SER A 24 -26.68 -0.85 2.61
N ALA A 25 -27.26 0.30 2.26
CA ALA A 25 -26.78 1.14 1.17
C ALA A 25 -25.48 1.86 1.55
N VAL A 26 -25.37 2.38 2.78
CA VAL A 26 -24.14 3.00 3.30
C VAL A 26 -23.02 1.97 3.43
N GLU A 27 -23.33 0.76 3.94
CA GLU A 27 -22.38 -0.34 4.01
C GLU A 27 -21.91 -0.78 2.60
N GLY A 28 -22.81 -0.82 1.62
CA GLY A 28 -22.49 -1.08 0.22
C GLY A 28 -21.54 -0.04 -0.40
N VAL A 29 -21.77 1.25 -0.12
CA VAL A 29 -20.92 2.36 -0.59
C VAL A 29 -19.54 2.30 0.06
N ALA A 30 -19.47 2.13 1.38
CA ALA A 30 -18.19 2.01 2.11
C ALA A 30 -17.38 0.79 1.64
N ALA A 31 -18.05 -0.35 1.40
CA ALA A 31 -17.39 -1.52 0.85
C ALA A 31 -16.89 -1.31 -0.59
N ALA A 32 -17.59 -0.52 -1.42
CA ALA A 32 -17.15 -0.19 -2.77
C ALA A 32 -15.91 0.72 -2.76
N GLU A 33 -15.88 1.73 -1.89
CA GLU A 33 -14.72 2.61 -1.71
C GLU A 33 -13.49 1.82 -1.23
N LEU A 34 -13.68 0.95 -0.23
CA LEU A 34 -12.59 0.11 0.27
C LEU A 34 -12.01 -0.81 -0.82
N ARG A 35 -12.86 -1.42 -1.66
CA ARG A 35 -12.40 -2.24 -2.80
C ARG A 35 -11.54 -1.42 -3.77
N GLN A 36 -11.98 -0.21 -4.14
CA GLN A 36 -11.22 0.66 -5.04
C GLN A 36 -9.85 1.06 -4.45
N ILE A 37 -9.79 1.32 -3.14
CA ILE A 37 -8.52 1.62 -2.45
C ILE A 37 -7.59 0.41 -2.52
N ILE A 38 -8.09 -0.79 -2.22
CA ILE A 38 -7.31 -2.04 -2.23
C ILE A 38 -6.77 -2.32 -3.64
N GLU A 39 -7.64 -2.32 -4.65
CA GLU A 39 -7.25 -2.55 -6.04
C GLU A 39 -6.17 -1.57 -6.51
N ARG A 40 -6.28 -0.29 -6.10
CA ARG A 40 -5.27 0.72 -6.42
C ARG A 40 -3.94 0.44 -5.74
N ILE A 41 -3.94 -0.04 -4.50
CA ILE A 41 -2.73 -0.41 -3.76
C ILE A 41 -2.08 -1.66 -4.37
N GLU A 42 -2.87 -2.68 -4.71
CA GLU A 42 -2.36 -3.92 -5.32
C GLU A 42 -1.64 -3.64 -6.62
N ARG A 43 -2.24 -2.82 -7.51
CA ARG A 43 -1.58 -2.37 -8.73
C ARG A 43 -0.27 -1.62 -8.45
N LEU A 44 -0.25 -0.74 -7.45
CA LEU A 44 0.97 -0.01 -7.08
C LEU A 44 2.06 -0.93 -6.51
N GLU A 45 1.69 -1.98 -5.77
CA GLU A 45 2.64 -2.98 -5.28
C GLU A 45 3.19 -3.85 -6.42
N GLU A 46 2.38 -4.18 -7.44
CA GLU A 46 2.85 -4.83 -8.66
C GLU A 46 3.87 -3.96 -9.42
N GLU A 47 3.55 -2.68 -9.65
CA GLU A 47 4.46 -1.72 -10.30
C GLU A 47 5.78 -1.57 -9.52
N LYS A 48 5.69 -1.43 -8.19
CA LYS A 48 6.86 -1.37 -7.30
C LYS A 48 7.70 -2.65 -7.34
N SER A 49 7.06 -3.81 -7.44
CA SER A 49 7.74 -5.09 -7.58
C SER A 49 8.51 -5.17 -8.90
N ALA A 50 7.88 -4.78 -10.02
CA ALA A 50 8.52 -4.72 -11.33
C ALA A 50 9.74 -3.77 -11.33
N ILE A 51 9.58 -2.55 -10.81
CA ILE A 51 10.70 -1.59 -10.68
C ILE A 51 11.82 -2.15 -9.79
N SER A 52 11.46 -2.87 -8.72
CA SER A 52 12.46 -3.49 -7.83
C SER A 52 13.24 -4.60 -8.52
N ALA A 53 12.61 -5.34 -9.44
CA ALA A 53 13.27 -6.33 -10.28
C ALA A 53 14.23 -5.66 -11.27
N ASP A 54 13.79 -4.61 -11.97
CA ASP A 54 14.63 -3.84 -12.88
C ASP A 54 15.88 -3.28 -12.19
N ILE A 55 15.73 -2.73 -10.98
CA ILE A 55 16.86 -2.24 -10.17
C ILE A 55 17.83 -3.38 -9.83
N LYS A 56 17.33 -4.58 -9.52
CA LYS A 56 18.19 -5.75 -9.25
C LYS A 56 18.97 -6.15 -10.49
N ASP A 57 18.34 -6.15 -11.66
CA ASP A 57 18.98 -6.53 -12.92
C ASP A 57 20.09 -5.54 -13.28
N VAL A 58 19.86 -4.23 -13.15
CA VAL A 58 20.90 -3.19 -13.36
C VAL A 58 22.08 -3.36 -12.39
N ILE A 59 21.81 -3.66 -11.12
CA ILE A 59 22.88 -3.95 -10.15
C ILE A 59 23.61 -5.26 -10.51
N GLY A 60 22.89 -6.24 -11.03
CA GLY A 60 23.44 -7.50 -11.55
C GLY A 60 24.39 -7.28 -12.73
N GLU A 61 24.00 -6.44 -13.68
CA GLU A 61 24.87 -6.02 -14.78
C GLU A 61 26.13 -5.33 -14.28
N ALA A 62 25.99 -4.40 -13.33
CA ALA A 62 27.14 -3.72 -12.74
C ALA A 62 28.11 -4.72 -12.09
N LYS A 63 27.58 -5.73 -11.39
CA LYS A 63 28.38 -6.82 -10.83
C LYS A 63 29.10 -7.62 -11.92
N GLY A 64 28.41 -7.97 -13.00
CA GLY A 64 28.98 -8.70 -14.14
C GLY A 64 30.10 -7.92 -14.84
N ARG A 65 30.04 -6.59 -14.82
CA ARG A 65 31.08 -5.67 -15.31
C ARG A 65 32.22 -5.45 -14.31
N GLY A 66 32.15 -6.02 -13.11
CA GLY A 66 33.21 -5.94 -12.09
C GLY A 66 33.07 -4.78 -11.10
N TYR A 67 31.94 -4.07 -11.07
CA TYR A 67 31.73 -2.99 -10.08
C TYR A 67 31.33 -3.54 -8.69
N ASP A 68 31.75 -2.83 -7.64
CA ASP A 68 31.31 -3.12 -6.27
C ASP A 68 29.85 -2.67 -6.05
N THR A 69 28.95 -3.64 -5.92
CA THR A 69 27.53 -3.37 -5.73
C THR A 69 27.18 -2.78 -4.35
N LYS A 70 28.02 -2.95 -3.32
CA LYS A 70 27.82 -2.31 -2.01
C LYS A 70 28.14 -0.83 -2.13
N ALA A 71 29.26 -0.48 -2.78
CA ALA A 71 29.63 0.90 -3.05
C ALA A 71 28.55 1.62 -3.86
N ILE A 72 28.02 1.01 -4.93
CA ILE A 72 26.92 1.58 -5.72
C ILE A 72 25.69 1.86 -4.85
N ARG A 73 25.24 0.91 -4.04
CA ARG A 73 24.08 1.12 -3.14
C ARG A 73 24.32 2.24 -2.14
N THR A 74 25.55 2.34 -1.61
CA THR A 74 25.94 3.45 -0.72
C THR A 74 25.90 4.79 -1.44
N ILE A 75 26.43 4.88 -2.66
CA ILE A 75 26.37 6.10 -3.48
C ILE A 75 24.92 6.50 -3.77
N ILE A 76 24.05 5.57 -4.16
CA ILE A 76 22.63 5.86 -4.39
C ILE A 76 21.97 6.43 -3.12
N ARG A 77 22.28 5.87 -1.94
CA ARG A 77 21.75 6.39 -0.66
C ARG A 77 22.28 7.79 -0.35
N LEU A 78 23.58 8.03 -0.55
CA LEU A 78 24.18 9.35 -0.35
C LEU A 78 23.58 10.40 -1.29
N ARG A 79 23.30 10.03 -2.55
CA ARG A 79 22.68 10.92 -3.54
C ARG A 79 21.21 11.27 -3.25
N LYS A 80 20.56 10.56 -2.32
CA LYS A 80 19.19 10.87 -1.86
C LYS A 80 19.17 11.89 -0.72
N LYS A 81 20.30 12.13 -0.06
CA LYS A 81 20.42 13.15 1.00
C LYS A 81 20.52 14.54 0.40
N ASP A 82 20.20 15.56 1.18
CA ASP A 82 20.49 16.93 0.82
C ASP A 82 22.02 17.14 0.68
N ALA A 83 22.42 18.01 -0.24
CA ALA A 83 23.83 18.20 -0.54
C ALA A 83 24.58 18.83 0.65
N ASN A 84 23.96 19.78 1.36
CA ASN A 84 24.57 20.44 2.50
C ASN A 84 24.64 19.49 3.70
N GLU A 85 23.55 18.76 3.98
CA GLU A 85 23.53 17.73 5.04
C GLU A 85 24.65 16.70 4.84
N ARG A 86 24.85 16.22 3.60
CA ARG A 86 25.94 15.29 3.28
C ARG A 86 27.32 15.90 3.54
N ILE A 87 27.53 17.16 3.19
CA ILE A 87 28.82 17.85 3.39
C ILE A 87 29.09 18.04 4.89
N GLU A 88 28.07 18.46 5.66
CA GLU A 88 28.19 18.60 7.11
C GLU A 88 28.55 17.28 7.78
N GLU A 89 27.84 16.19 7.45
CA GLU A 89 28.16 14.85 7.94
C GLU A 89 29.58 14.41 7.56
N GLU A 90 30.02 14.67 6.32
CA GLU A 90 31.34 14.32 5.84
C GLU A 90 32.44 15.10 6.58
N ILE A 91 32.26 16.40 6.82
CA ILE A 91 33.21 17.23 7.58
C ILE A 91 33.33 16.72 9.03
N ILE A 92 32.21 16.41 9.68
CA ILE A 92 32.21 15.88 11.05
C ILE A 92 32.95 14.54 11.08
N LEU A 93 32.64 13.64 10.14
CA LEU A 93 33.29 12.33 10.06
C LEU A 93 34.80 12.44 9.83
N GLN A 94 35.22 13.27 8.87
CA GLN A 94 36.63 13.51 8.57
C GLN A 94 37.37 14.09 9.79
N THR A 95 36.74 15.01 10.54
CA THR A 95 37.31 15.58 11.77
C THR A 95 37.59 14.48 12.80
N TYR A 96 36.65 13.55 12.99
CA TYR A 96 36.83 12.43 13.93
C TYR A 96 37.83 11.40 13.44
N MET A 97 37.85 11.09 12.14
CA MET A 97 38.84 10.17 11.56
C MET A 97 40.26 10.71 11.74
N ALA A 98 40.48 12.00 11.46
CA ALA A 98 41.76 12.67 11.69
C ALA A 98 42.17 12.62 13.16
N ALA A 99 41.25 12.90 14.09
CA ALA A 99 41.51 12.82 15.53
C ALA A 99 41.88 11.39 16.01
N LEU A 100 41.40 10.37 15.29
CA LEU A 100 41.71 8.96 15.56
C LEU A 100 42.93 8.43 14.78
N GLY A 101 43.56 9.25 13.93
CA GLY A 101 44.69 8.83 13.07
C GLY A 101 44.27 7.87 11.96
N MET A 102 43.01 7.93 11.53
CA MET A 102 42.43 7.11 10.46
C MET A 102 42.39 7.87 9.12
N GLU A 103 43.53 8.41 8.67
CA GLU A 103 43.66 9.12 7.38
C GLU A 103 43.95 8.20 6.20
#